data_AF-A0A974TXG3-F1
#
_entry.id   AF-A0A974TXG3-F1
#
_cell.length_a   1.000
_cell.length_b   1.000
_cell.length_c   1.000
_cell.angle_alpha   90.00
_cell.angle_beta   90.00
_cell.angle_gamma   90.00
#
_symmetry.space_group_name_H-M   'P 1'
#
loop_
_entity.id
_entity.type
_entity.pdbx_description
1 polymer ?
#
loop_
_entity_poly.entity_id
_entity_poly.type
_entity_poly.pdbx_seq_one_letter_code
_entity_poly.pdbx_strand_id
1 'polypeptide(L)'
;MSTNGFPYTHYDLNDQRSGSVIEITLTAVANVRLMTHANFDLFKNARKHKFLGGVAKKSPIRLSIPESGHWHVVVDMEGHPTKAESSIKLFPPPKPAPRPRFNQAS
;
A
#
# COMPACT_ATOMS: atom_id res chain seq x y z
N MET A 1 -17.45 -1.82 13.93
CA MET A 1 -17.68 -0.59 13.13
C MET A 1 -16.43 0.25 13.25
N SER A 2 -15.82 0.65 12.14
CA SER A 2 -14.61 1.50 12.14
C SER A 2 -14.95 2.84 12.79
N THR A 3 -14.17 3.28 13.78
CA THR A 3 -14.44 4.51 14.53
C THR A 3 -13.85 5.76 13.89
N ASN A 4 -13.33 5.65 12.66
CA ASN A 4 -12.86 6.83 11.92
C ASN A 4 -14.05 7.68 11.45
N GLY A 5 -13.97 8.98 11.72
CA GLY A 5 -15.01 9.96 11.38
C GLY A 5 -15.16 10.28 9.90
N PHE A 6 -14.58 9.48 9.00
CA PHE A 6 -14.61 9.68 7.56
C PHE A 6 -14.73 8.34 6.81
N PRO A 7 -15.40 8.32 5.64
CA PRO A 7 -15.49 7.14 4.80
C PRO A 7 -14.12 6.82 4.17
N TYR A 8 -13.85 5.53 4.00
CA TYR A 8 -12.65 5.06 3.32
C TYR A 8 -12.92 3.73 2.60
N THR A 9 -12.13 3.46 1.56
CA THR A 9 -12.03 2.16 0.91
C THR A 9 -10.83 1.42 1.48
N HIS A 10 -10.99 0.14 1.82
CA HIS A 10 -9.92 -0.71 2.34
C HIS A 10 -9.67 -1.90 1.43
N TYR A 11 -8.40 -2.14 1.16
CA TYR A 11 -7.90 -3.33 0.48
C TYR A 11 -6.99 -4.10 1.42
N ASP A 12 -7.34 -5.35 1.68
CA ASP A 12 -6.45 -6.30 2.33
C ASP A 12 -5.57 -6.95 1.25
N LEU A 13 -4.25 -6.76 1.34
CA LEU A 13 -3.30 -7.31 0.39
C LEU A 13 -2.78 -8.69 0.80
N ASN A 14 -3.19 -9.21 1.97
CA ASN A 14 -2.62 -10.39 2.61
C ASN A 14 -1.09 -10.25 2.77
N ASP A 15 -0.40 -11.39 2.89
CA ASP A 15 1.05 -11.44 2.93
C ASP A 15 1.66 -11.06 1.59
N GLN A 16 2.55 -10.07 1.64
CA GLN A 16 3.30 -9.58 0.50
C GLN A 16 4.80 -9.66 0.79
N ARG A 17 5.59 -9.78 -0.29
CA ARG A 17 7.05 -9.79 -0.20
C ARG A 17 7.61 -8.37 -0.29
N SER A 18 8.73 -8.14 0.39
CA SER A 18 9.55 -6.95 0.17
C SER A 18 9.85 -6.77 -1.32
N GLY A 19 9.71 -5.55 -1.81
CA GLY A 19 9.91 -5.18 -3.22
C GLY A 19 8.71 -5.41 -4.13
N SER A 20 7.61 -6.02 -3.64
CA SER A 20 6.32 -5.98 -4.35
C SER A 20 5.93 -4.52 -4.61
N VAL A 21 5.31 -4.26 -5.76
CA VAL A 21 4.82 -2.92 -6.13
C VAL A 21 3.31 -2.94 -6.20
N ILE A 22 2.70 -1.99 -5.51
CA ILE A 22 1.26 -1.74 -5.52
C ILE A 22 1.01 -0.58 -6.47
N GLU A 23 0.25 -0.80 -7.54
CA GLU A 23 -0.27 0.27 -8.39
C GLU A 23 -1.71 0.57 -7.99
N ILE A 24 -1.97 1.84 -7.71
CA ILE A 24 -3.25 2.31 -7.19
C ILE A 24 -3.77 3.33 -8.18
N THR A 25 -4.94 3.03 -8.76
CA THR A 25 -5.63 3.93 -9.69
C THR A 25 -6.73 4.64 -8.91
N LEU A 26 -6.80 5.96 -9.07
CA LEU A 26 -7.76 6.85 -8.43
C LEU A 26 -8.52 7.67 -9.50
N THR A 27 -9.80 7.95 -9.26
CA THR A 27 -10.60 8.85 -10.12
C THR A 27 -10.57 10.31 -9.68
N ALA A 28 -10.12 10.60 -8.45
CA ALA A 28 -9.98 11.94 -7.88
C ALA A 28 -8.82 12.00 -6.87
N VAL A 29 -8.50 13.21 -6.40
CA VAL A 29 -7.50 13.42 -5.34
C VAL A 29 -7.97 12.73 -4.06
N ALA A 30 -7.11 11.93 -3.45
CA ALA A 30 -7.41 11.20 -2.21
C ALA A 30 -6.14 10.98 -1.37
N ASN A 31 -6.32 10.65 -0.10
CA ASN A 31 -5.23 10.14 0.72
C ASN A 31 -5.04 8.65 0.44
N VAL A 32 -3.80 8.22 0.28
CA VAL A 32 -3.43 6.82 0.19
C VAL A 32 -2.51 6.47 1.35
N ARG A 33 -2.89 5.45 2.11
CA ARG A 33 -2.14 4.95 3.26
C ARG A 33 -1.86 3.47 3.09
N LEU A 34 -0.59 3.13 2.89
CA LEU A 34 -0.08 1.76 2.97
C LEU A 34 0.38 1.48 4.39
N MET A 35 -0.15 0.44 5.01
CA MET A 35 0.05 0.13 6.43
C MET A 35 0.30 -1.36 6.63
N THR A 36 1.11 -1.69 7.63
CA THR A 36 1.17 -3.05 8.16
C THR A 36 -0.16 -3.40 8.86
N HIS A 37 -0.44 -4.68 9.05
CA HIS A 37 -1.63 -5.15 9.77
C HIS A 37 -1.82 -4.45 11.13
N ALA A 38 -0.77 -4.40 11.97
CA ALA A 38 -0.83 -3.72 13.26
C ALA A 38 -1.16 -2.22 13.15
N ASN A 39 -0.63 -1.52 12.15
CA ASN A 39 -0.95 -0.12 11.92
C ASN A 39 -2.37 0.08 11.38
N PHE A 40 -2.88 -0.87 10.57
CA PHE A 40 -4.26 -0.85 10.12
C PHE A 40 -5.25 -1.05 11.29
N ASP A 41 -4.93 -1.93 12.24
CA ASP A 41 -5.73 -2.07 13.46
C ASP A 41 -5.74 -0.79 14.29
N LEU A 42 -4.60 -0.11 14.44
CA LEU A 42 -4.55 1.19 15.08
C LEU A 42 -5.37 2.25 14.31
N PHE A 43 -5.28 2.27 12.97
CA PHE A 43 -6.09 3.13 12.11
C PHE A 43 -7.59 2.90 12.30
N LYS A 44 -8.07 1.65 12.28
CA LYS A 44 -9.50 1.32 12.46
C LYS A 44 -10.06 1.81 13.80
N ASN A 45 -9.20 1.87 14.82
CA ASN A 45 -9.53 2.30 16.17
C ASN A 45 -9.23 3.79 16.43
N ALA A 46 -8.99 4.59 15.38
CA ALA A 46 -8.65 6.01 15.48
C ALA A 46 -7.45 6.30 16.41
N ARG A 47 -6.49 5.36 16.50
CA ARG A 47 -5.26 5.51 17.30
C ARG A 47 -4.09 5.96 16.42
N LYS A 48 -3.06 6.49 17.06
CA LYS A 48 -1.81 6.89 16.40
C LYS A 48 -1.18 5.68 15.70
N HIS A 49 -0.96 5.80 14.40
CA HIS A 49 -0.44 4.76 13.52
C HIS A 49 0.59 5.35 12.56
N LYS A 50 1.36 4.49 11.90
CA LYS A 50 2.30 4.84 10.83
C LYS A 50 1.79 4.31 9.50
N PHE A 51 2.10 5.03 8.43
CA PHE A 51 1.78 4.61 7.06
C PHE A 51 2.82 5.15 6.08
N LEU A 52 2.89 4.53 4.91
CA LEU A 52 3.55 5.06 3.72
C LEU A 52 2.51 5.63 2.77
N GLY A 53 2.81 6.76 2.12
CA GLY A 53 1.90 7.43 1.20
C GLY A 53 1.61 8.87 1.63
N GLY A 54 0.39 9.33 1.38
CA GLY A 54 -0.03 10.73 1.57
C GLY A 54 -1.07 11.14 0.52
N VAL A 55 -1.17 12.44 0.27
CA VAL A 55 -2.12 13.00 -0.71
C VAL A 55 -1.69 12.64 -2.13
N ALA A 56 -2.48 11.82 -2.81
CA ALA A 56 -2.28 11.43 -4.20
C ALA A 56 -3.05 12.37 -5.13
N LYS A 57 -2.31 13.21 -5.87
CA LYS A 57 -2.88 14.19 -6.82
C LYS A 57 -2.87 13.72 -8.28
N LYS A 58 -2.15 12.63 -8.57
CA LYS A 58 -2.01 12.04 -9.90
C LYS A 58 -2.32 10.55 -9.80
N SER A 59 -2.71 9.96 -10.91
CA SER A 59 -3.12 8.56 -11.02
C SER A 59 -2.57 7.97 -12.33
N PRO A 60 -2.07 6.72 -12.34
CA PRO A 60 -1.91 5.85 -11.19
C PRO A 60 -0.72 6.27 -10.29
N ILE A 61 -0.74 5.87 -9.02
CA ILE A 61 0.42 5.94 -8.14
C ILE A 61 1.00 4.55 -7.90
N ARG A 62 2.30 4.49 -7.57
CA ARG A 62 2.98 3.24 -7.24
C ARG A 62 3.68 3.34 -5.90
N LEU A 63 3.44 2.36 -5.03
CA LEU A 63 4.10 2.22 -3.73
C LEU A 63 4.83 0.88 -3.69
N SER A 64 6.09 0.89 -3.25
CA SER A 64 6.85 -0.34 -3.03
C SER A 64 6.68 -0.80 -1.59
N ILE A 65 6.49 -2.10 -1.40
CA ILE A 65 6.43 -2.73 -0.09
C ILE A 65 7.85 -2.82 0.48
N PRO A 66 8.14 -2.17 1.62
CA PRO A 66 9.51 -2.06 2.14
C PRO A 66 10.00 -3.34 2.82
N GLU A 67 9.09 -4.13 3.37
CA GLU A 67 9.39 -5.35 4.12
C GLU A 67 8.28 -6.39 3.91
N SER A 68 8.66 -7.67 3.97
CA SER A 68 7.70 -8.77 3.81
C SER A 68 6.77 -8.84 5.02
N GLY A 69 5.48 -9.05 4.78
CA GLY A 69 4.47 -9.19 5.83
C GLY A 69 3.05 -8.93 5.32
N HIS A 70 2.10 -8.83 6.25
CA HIS A 70 0.69 -8.56 5.94
C HIS A 70 0.43 -7.05 5.81
N TRP A 71 0.01 -6.64 4.62
CA TRP A 71 -0.19 -5.23 4.26
C TRP A 71 -1.64 -4.87 3.93
N HIS A 72 -2.00 -3.63 4.23
CA HIS A 72 -3.30 -3.05 3.96
C HIS A 72 -3.12 -1.72 3.23
N VAL A 73 -4.01 -1.42 2.28
CA VAL A 73 -4.14 -0.09 1.68
C VAL A 73 -5.47 0.51 2.07
N VAL A 74 -5.43 1.76 2.52
CA VAL A 74 -6.59 2.59 2.74
C VAL A 74 -6.57 3.77 1.76
N VAL A 75 -7.71 4.01 1.12
CA VAL A 75 -7.98 5.22 0.35
C VAL A 75 -9.08 5.98 1.07
N ASP A 76 -8.76 7.17 1.58
CA ASP A 76 -9.69 7.99 2.34
C ASP A 76 -9.77 9.43 1.81
N MET A 77 -10.86 10.10 2.18
CA MET A 77 -11.17 11.46 1.76
C MET A 77 -11.02 12.47 2.89
N GLU A 78 -10.21 12.17 3.92
CA GLU A 78 -9.97 13.11 5.01
C GLU A 78 -9.41 14.43 4.43
N GLY A 79 -10.13 15.53 4.63
CA GLY A 79 -9.75 16.85 4.08
C GLY A 79 -10.07 17.08 2.59
N HIS A 80 -10.84 16.20 1.95
CA HIS A 80 -11.19 16.31 0.52
C HIS A 80 -12.71 16.21 0.28
N PRO A 81 -13.30 17.12 -0.54
CA PRO A 81 -14.76 17.21 -0.70
C PRO A 81 -15.33 16.16 -1.67
N THR A 82 -14.52 15.63 -2.60
CA THR A 82 -14.99 14.70 -3.64
C THR A 82 -14.73 13.27 -3.26
N LYS A 83 -15.69 12.37 -3.48
CA LYS A 83 -15.45 10.93 -3.33
C LYS A 83 -14.54 10.43 -4.47
N ALA A 84 -13.46 9.73 -4.13
CA ALA A 84 -12.64 9.01 -5.10
C ALA A 84 -13.07 7.54 -5.17
N GLU A 85 -13.14 7.01 -6.38
CA GLU A 85 -13.13 5.57 -6.61
C GLU A 85 -11.68 5.10 -6.79
N SER A 86 -11.43 3.84 -6.43
CA SER A 86 -10.08 3.27 -6.46
C SER A 86 -10.05 1.82 -6.93
N SER A 87 -8.91 1.42 -7.49
CA SER A 87 -8.58 0.03 -7.77
C SER A 87 -7.09 -0.22 -7.55
N ILE A 88 -6.73 -1.48 -7.28
CA ILE A 88 -5.35 -1.89 -6.98
C ILE A 88 -4.91 -3.01 -7.92
N LYS A 89 -3.66 -2.92 -8.40
CA LYS A 89 -2.91 -4.02 -9.01
C LYS A 89 -1.64 -4.28 -8.22
N LEU A 90 -1.36 -5.56 -7.98
CA LEU A 90 -0.15 -6.01 -7.29
C LEU A 90 0.83 -6.60 -8.31
N PHE A 91 2.07 -6.15 -8.24
CA PHE A 91 3.18 -6.66 -9.01
C PHE A 91 4.18 -7.34 -8.06
N PRO A 92 4.59 -8.59 -8.34
CA PRO A 92 5.59 -9.28 -7.51
C PRO A 92 6.95 -8.56 -7.58
N PRO A 93 7.83 -8.76 -6.58
CA PRO A 93 9.16 -8.20 -6.64
C PRO A 93 9.91 -8.72 -7.88
N PRO A 94 10.86 -7.93 -8.43
CA PRO A 94 11.73 -8.40 -9.50
C PRO A 94 12.39 -9.73 -9.10
N LYS A 95 12.43 -10.69 -10.03
CA LYS A 95 13.17 -11.94 -9.78
C LYS A 95 14.64 -11.57 -9.52
N PRO A 96 15.28 -12.13 -8.47
CA PRO A 96 16.72 -11.97 -8.29
C PRO A 96 17.44 -12.42 -9.55
N ALA A 97 18.39 -11.62 -10.03
CA ALA A 97 19.24 -12.03 -11.15
C ALA A 97 19.97 -13.34 -10.78
N PRO A 98 20.15 -14.28 -11.72
CA PRO A 98 20.97 -15.46 -11.49
C PRO A 98 22.35 -15.03 -11.00
N ARG A 99 22.79 -15.55 -9.84
CA ARG A 99 24.17 -15.31 -9.39
C ARG A 99 25.13 -15.97 -10.39
N PRO A 100 26.16 -15.27 -10.90
CA PRO A 100 27.17 -15.91 -11.74
C PRO A 100 27.79 -17.06 -10.97
N ARG A 101 27.68 -18.28 -11.51
CA ARG A 101 28.35 -19.45 -10.96
C ARG A 101 29.82 -19.30 -11.32
N PHE A 102 30.65 -18.88 -10.37
CA PHE A 102 32.09 -18.89 -10.56
C PHE A 102 32.53 -20.36 -10.57
N ASN A 103 32.75 -20.92 -11.76
CA ASN A 103 33.41 -22.21 -11.88
C ASN A 103 34.88 -22.00 -11.49
N GLN A 104 35.27 -22.49 -10.32
CA GLN A 104 36.67 -22.73 -10.02
C GLN A 104 37.14 -23.87 -10.92
N ALA A 105 37.92 -23.54 -11.94
CA ALA A 105 38.74 -24.51 -12.66
C ALA A 105 40.02 -24.74 -11.84
N SER A 106 40.31 -26.01 -11.57
CA SER A 106 41.53 -26.50 -10.94
C SER A 106 42.76 -26.35 -11.82
#